data_AF-A4J4L0-F1
#
_entry.id   AF-A4J4L0-F1
#
_cell.length_a   1.000
_cell.length_b   1.000
_cell.length_c   1.000
_cell.angle_alpha   90.00
_cell.angle_beta   90.00
_cell.angle_gamma   90.00
#
_symmetry.space_group_name_H-M   'P 1'
#
loop_
_entity.id
_entity.type
_entity.pdbx_description
1 polymer ?
#
loop_
_entity_poly.entity_id
_entity_poly.type
_entity_poly.pdbx_seq_one_letter_code
_entity_poly.pdbx_strand_id
1 'polypeptide(L)'
;MERKKSNETDNRIRLTTTDELSQFLENQGERQLDFKAIPISGTSEEFHYNGHEKSVTKKQDQNLFDNVEDFVCYAFQCDPEGYSHTEYVDIEVLPNKNTLYRR
;
A
#
# COMPACT_ATOMS: atom_id res chain seq x y z
N MET A 1 -22.95 6.72 -18.08
CA MET A 1 -21.75 7.11 -17.30
C MET A 1 -20.78 5.95 -17.37
N GLU A 2 -19.91 5.94 -18.38
CA GLU A 2 -18.92 4.87 -18.56
C GLU A 2 -17.55 5.44 -18.22
N ARG A 3 -17.03 5.11 -17.03
CA ARG A 3 -15.61 5.27 -16.74
C ARG A 3 -14.91 3.95 -17.10
N LYS A 4 -14.66 3.72 -18.39
CA LYS A 4 -13.69 2.72 -18.84
C LYS A 4 -12.53 3.43 -19.52
N LYS A 5 -11.37 3.42 -18.84
CA LYS A 5 -10.04 3.36 -19.45
C LYS A 5 -9.02 3.10 -18.33
N SER A 6 -8.97 1.86 -17.84
CA SER A 6 -7.76 1.34 -17.22
C SER A 6 -6.94 0.73 -18.34
N ASN A 7 -6.11 1.56 -18.96
CA ASN A 7 -5.08 1.13 -19.90
C ASN A 7 -3.80 1.84 -19.48
N GLU A 8 -3.23 1.40 -18.35
CA GLU A 8 -1.89 1.77 -17.94
C GLU A 8 -1.32 0.56 -17.19
N THR A 9 -0.54 -0.24 -17.93
CA THR A 9 0.45 -1.24 -17.49
C THR A 9 0.21 -1.86 -16.10
N ASP A 10 -0.51 -2.97 -16.14
CA ASP A 10 -1.06 -3.77 -15.03
C ASP A 10 0.02 -4.37 -14.10
N ASN A 11 0.54 -3.58 -13.18
CA ASN A 11 1.38 -4.06 -12.06
C ASN A 11 0.67 -3.83 -10.71
N ARG A 12 -0.67 -3.90 -10.75
CA ARG A 12 -1.53 -3.75 -9.58
C ARG A 12 -1.78 -5.11 -8.96
N ILE A 13 -1.52 -5.19 -7.67
CA ILE A 13 -1.74 -6.39 -6.88
C ILE A 13 -3.01 -6.15 -6.09
N ARG A 14 -4.06 -6.90 -6.41
CA ARG A 14 -5.29 -6.88 -5.64
C ARG A 14 -5.13 -7.76 -4.40
N LEU A 15 -5.35 -7.18 -3.24
CA LEU A 15 -5.29 -7.88 -1.96
C LEU A 15 -6.67 -7.81 -1.34
N THR A 16 -7.23 -8.96 -1.01
CA THR A 16 -8.62 -9.09 -0.51
C THR A 16 -8.70 -9.21 1.00
N THR A 17 -7.56 -9.47 1.63
CA THR A 17 -7.47 -9.65 3.08
C THR A 17 -6.34 -8.83 3.68
N THR A 18 -6.50 -8.53 4.96
CA THR A 18 -5.47 -7.85 5.76
C THR A 18 -4.18 -8.67 5.84
N ASP A 19 -4.31 -9.99 6.00
CA ASP A 19 -3.18 -10.94 6.00
C ASP A 19 -2.36 -10.91 4.70
N GLU A 20 -3.02 -10.89 3.54
CA GLU A 20 -2.33 -10.79 2.25
C GLU A 20 -1.48 -9.52 2.14
N LEU A 21 -1.98 -8.38 2.64
CA LEU A 21 -1.24 -7.11 2.63
C LEU A 21 -0.09 -7.11 3.64
N SER A 22 -0.32 -7.63 4.84
CA SER A 22 0.73 -7.81 5.85
C SER A 22 1.87 -8.66 5.28
N GLN A 23 1.55 -9.85 4.75
CA GLN A 23 2.54 -10.75 4.16
C GLN A 23 3.24 -10.13 2.96
N PHE A 24 2.54 -9.38 2.11
CA PHE A 24 3.15 -8.68 0.98
C PHE A 24 4.27 -7.72 1.42
N LEU A 25 4.03 -6.95 2.48
CA LEU A 25 5.00 -6.01 3.05
C LEU A 25 6.13 -6.75 3.78
N GLU A 26 5.80 -7.76 4.59
CA GLU A 26 6.80 -8.56 5.29
C GLU A 26 7.72 -9.33 4.33
N ASN A 27 7.21 -9.78 3.18
CA ASN A 27 7.99 -10.42 2.13
C ASN A 27 9.05 -9.50 1.49
N GLN A 28 8.96 -8.18 1.69
CA GLN A 28 10.01 -7.25 1.27
C GLN A 28 11.24 -7.31 2.20
N GLY A 29 11.12 -7.92 3.38
CA GLY A 29 12.17 -7.98 4.38
C GLY A 29 12.58 -6.58 4.85
N GLU A 30 13.89 -6.33 4.93
CA GLU A 30 14.44 -5.03 5.37
C GLU A 30 14.50 -3.96 4.26
N ARG A 31 13.87 -4.22 3.11
CA ARG A 31 13.92 -3.30 1.96
C ARG A 31 12.97 -2.13 2.15
N GLN A 32 13.30 -1.02 1.49
CA GLN A 32 12.41 0.12 1.36
C GLN A 32 11.62 0.02 0.06
N LEU A 33 10.32 0.26 0.15
CA LEU A 33 9.39 0.16 -0.97
C LEU A 33 8.49 1.38 -1.01
N ASP A 34 8.45 2.06 -2.15
CA ASP A 34 7.40 3.03 -2.43
C ASP A 34 6.25 2.33 -3.15
N PHE A 35 5.04 2.54 -2.69
CA PHE A 35 3.85 1.95 -3.29
C PHE A 35 2.66 2.87 -3.14
N LYS A 36 1.61 2.58 -3.91
CA LYS A 36 0.37 3.34 -3.91
C LYS A 36 -0.76 2.40 -3.52
N ALA A 37 -1.52 2.75 -2.49
CA ALA A 37 -2.71 2.02 -2.09
C ALA A 37 -3.94 2.68 -2.69
N ILE A 38 -4.77 1.87 -3.34
CA ILE A 38 -5.96 2.31 -4.06
C ILE A 38 -7.15 1.57 -3.43
N PRO A 39 -7.92 2.23 -2.53
CA PRO A 39 -9.12 1.62 -1.97
C PRO A 39 -10.21 1.47 -3.05
N ILE A 40 -11.20 0.60 -2.80
CA ILE A 40 -12.36 0.40 -3.70
C ILE A 40 -13.05 1.72 -4.03
N SER A 41 -13.24 2.54 -3.00
CA SER A 41 -13.93 3.82 -3.07
C SER A 41 -13.10 4.83 -2.29
N GLY A 42 -12.50 5.77 -2.99
CA GLY A 42 -11.64 6.78 -2.38
C GLY A 42 -10.61 7.34 -3.34
N THR A 43 -9.70 8.14 -2.78
CA THR A 43 -8.53 8.63 -3.50
C THR A 43 -7.38 7.67 -3.28
N SER A 44 -6.62 7.41 -4.33
CA SER A 44 -5.39 6.63 -4.20
C SER A 44 -4.32 7.41 -3.44
N GLU A 45 -3.61 6.76 -2.53
CA GLU A 45 -2.63 7.39 -1.66
C GLU A 45 -1.26 6.72 -1.80
N GLU A 46 -0.19 7.51 -1.70
CA GLU A 46 1.18 7.03 -1.83
C GLU A 46 1.81 6.81 -0.44
N PHE A 47 2.50 5.68 -0.30
CA PHE A 47 3.11 5.24 0.93
C PHE A 47 4.57 4.82 0.71
N HIS A 48 5.35 4.92 1.77
CA HIS A 48 6.71 4.44 1.84
C HIS A 48 6.79 3.41 2.96
N TYR A 49 7.09 2.16 2.61
CA TYR A 49 7.40 1.12 3.58
C TYR A 49 8.90 1.14 3.90
N ASN A 50 9.23 1.19 5.19
CA ASN A 50 10.57 0.99 5.69
C ASN A 50 10.67 -0.39 6.36
N GLY A 51 11.23 -1.38 5.65
CA GLY A 51 11.37 -2.74 6.15
C GLY A 51 12.28 -2.89 7.37
N HIS A 52 13.23 -1.99 7.59
CA HIS A 52 14.11 -2.04 8.77
C HIS A 52 13.35 -1.65 10.06
N GLU A 53 12.48 -0.66 9.96
CA GLU A 53 11.65 -0.19 11.07
C GLU A 53 10.27 -0.89 11.12
N LYS A 54 9.94 -1.67 10.08
CA LYS A 54 8.60 -2.23 9.84
C LYS A 54 7.48 -1.19 9.94
N SER A 55 7.77 0.02 9.48
CA SER A 55 6.87 1.17 9.52
C SER A 55 6.44 1.56 8.11
N VAL A 56 5.27 2.21 8.03
CA VAL A 56 4.75 2.76 6.77
C VAL A 56 4.53 4.24 6.94
N THR A 57 4.97 5.06 5.99
CA THR A 57 4.77 6.50 6.01
C THR A 57 3.91 6.93 4.84
N LYS A 58 2.80 7.60 5.12
CA LYS A 58 1.97 8.24 4.08
C LYS A 58 2.66 9.48 3.55
N LYS A 59 2.93 9.54 2.25
CA LYS A 59 3.72 10.64 1.65
C LYS A 59 3.02 11.99 1.66
N GLN A 60 1.69 12.00 1.59
CA GLN A 60 0.92 13.24 1.48
C GLN A 60 0.96 14.08 2.75
N ASP A 61 0.81 13.46 3.92
CA ASP A 61 0.68 14.15 5.21
C ASP A 61 1.82 13.79 6.18
N GLN A 62 2.78 12.98 5.75
CA GLN A 62 3.85 12.41 6.59
C GLN A 62 3.33 11.64 7.82
N ASN A 63 2.08 11.14 7.75
CA ASN A 63 1.55 10.30 8.80
C ASN A 63 2.33 9.00 8.85
N LEU A 64 2.85 8.67 10.03
CA LEU A 64 3.62 7.47 10.29
C LEU A 64 2.73 6.41 10.92
N PHE A 65 2.78 5.21 10.37
CA PHE A 65 2.24 3.99 10.93
C PHE A 65 3.43 3.23 11.53
N ASP A 66 3.51 3.22 12.87
CA ASP A 66 4.64 2.61 13.60
C ASP A 66 4.73 1.08 13.43
N ASN A 67 3.68 0.46 12.88
CA ASN A 67 3.64 -0.96 12.56
C ASN A 67 2.80 -1.23 11.30
N VAL A 68 3.03 -2.40 10.69
CA VAL A 68 2.34 -2.83 9.47
C VAL A 68 0.85 -3.06 9.72
N GLU A 69 0.47 -3.58 10.90
CA GLU A 69 -0.92 -3.91 11.24
C GLU A 69 -1.83 -2.67 11.26
N ASP A 70 -1.34 -1.55 11.80
CA ASP A 70 -2.04 -0.27 11.87
C ASP A 70 -2.28 0.29 10.46
N PHE A 71 -1.25 0.21 9.60
CA PHE A 71 -1.38 0.57 8.19
C PHE A 71 -2.40 -0.33 7.46
N VAL A 72 -2.35 -1.64 7.69
CA VAL A 72 -3.26 -2.60 7.06
C VAL A 72 -4.70 -2.32 7.50
N CYS A 73 -4.93 -2.07 8.78
CA CYS A 73 -6.24 -1.68 9.29
C CYS A 73 -6.72 -0.37 8.69
N TYR A 74 -5.84 0.63 8.55
CA TYR A 74 -6.16 1.88 7.87
C TYR A 74 -6.56 1.65 6.40
N ALA A 75 -5.76 0.88 5.65
CA ALA A 75 -6.00 0.60 4.24
C ALA A 75 -7.31 -0.17 4.02
N PHE A 76 -7.61 -1.13 4.90
CA PHE A 76 -8.85 -1.92 4.87
C PHE A 76 -10.04 -1.26 5.55
N GLN A 77 -9.85 -0.05 6.11
CA GLN A 77 -10.85 0.69 6.89
C GLN A 77 -11.45 -0.20 7.98
N CYS A 78 -10.61 -0.86 8.77
CA CYS A 78 -11.07 -1.79 9.78
C CYS A 78 -11.92 -1.09 10.87
N ASP A 79 -12.95 -1.80 11.32
CA ASP A 79 -13.72 -1.45 12.50
C ASP A 79 -12.90 -1.52 13.81
N PRO A 80 -13.40 -0.97 14.93
CA PRO A 80 -12.84 -1.19 16.27
C PRO A 80 -12.74 -2.67 16.67
N GLU A 81 -13.54 -3.53 16.04
CA GLU A 81 -13.50 -4.99 16.22
C GLU A 81 -12.46 -5.70 15.32
N GLY A 82 -11.79 -4.96 14.41
CA GLY A 82 -10.74 -5.49 13.53
C GLY A 82 -11.24 -6.08 12.20
N TYR A 83 -12.54 -5.96 11.89
CA TYR A 83 -13.11 -6.44 10.62
C TYR A 83 -12.92 -5.42 9.50
N SER A 84 -12.48 -5.87 8.33
CA SER A 84 -12.30 -5.03 7.14
C SER A 84 -13.64 -4.58 6.56
N HIS A 85 -13.80 -3.28 6.31
CA HIS A 85 -14.97 -2.72 5.63
C HIS A 85 -14.85 -2.62 4.11
N THR A 86 -13.66 -2.88 3.57
CA THR A 86 -13.43 -2.95 2.12
C THR A 86 -13.26 -4.40 1.68
N GLU A 87 -13.79 -4.76 0.51
CA GLU A 87 -13.65 -6.10 -0.06
C GLU A 87 -12.22 -6.37 -0.57
N TYR A 88 -11.49 -5.31 -0.94
CA TYR A 88 -10.11 -5.38 -1.42
C TYR A 88 -9.42 -4.01 -1.37
N VAL A 89 -8.10 -4.03 -1.51
CA VAL A 89 -7.25 -2.86 -1.78
C VAL A 89 -6.33 -3.22 -2.93
N ASP A 90 -6.25 -2.35 -3.95
CA ASP A 90 -5.29 -2.53 -5.03
C ASP A 90 -3.98 -1.81 -4.66
N ILE A 91 -2.85 -2.51 -4.72
CA ILE A 91 -1.51 -1.98 -4.45
C ILE A 91 -0.74 -1.87 -5.76
N GLU A 92 -0.17 -0.70 -6.02
CA GLU A 92 0.69 -0.45 -7.16
C GLU A 92 2.10 -0.13 -6.67
N VAL A 93 3.06 -1.02 -6.92
CA VAL A 93 4.46 -0.79 -6.55
C VAL A 93 5.06 0.29 -7.45
N LEU A 94 5.56 1.36 -6.84
CA LEU A 94 6.16 2.45 -7.57
C LEU A 94 7.64 2.13 -7.83
N PRO A 95 8.16 2.41 -9.05
CA PRO A 95 9.57 2.21 -9.32
C PRO A 95 10.39 3.14 -8.41
N ASN A 96 11.24 2.54 -7.59
CA ASN A 96 12.15 3.29 -6.72
C ASN A 96 13.09 4.13 -7.61
N LYS A 97 12.93 5.46 -7.58
CA LYS A 97 13.70 6.39 -8.42
C LYS A 97 15.20 6.43 -8.07
N ASN A 98 15.64 5.67 -7.07
CA ASN A 98 17.01 5.68 -6.58
C ASN A 98 17.99 4.76 -7.36
N THR A 99 17.57 4.12 -8.45
CA THR A 99 18.45 3.27 -9.29
C THR A 99 19.10 3.99 -10.48
N LEU A 100 18.87 5.30 -10.68
CA LEU A 100 19.36 6.02 -11.87
C LEU A 100 20.70 6.75 -11.72
N TYR A 101 21.40 6.66 -10.58
CA TYR A 101 22.77 7.19 -10.44
C TYR A 101 23.78 6.09 -10.12
N ARG A 102 23.97 5.17 -11.07
CA ARG A 102 25.23 4.42 -11.23
C ARG A 102 25.82 4.71 -12.60
N ARG A 103 26.53 5.82 -12.73
CA ARG A 103 27.65 6.00 -13.66
C ARG A 103 28.66 6.96 -13.07
#